data_AF-A0A183I8K4-F1
#
_entry.id   AF-A0A183I8K4-F1
#
_cell.length_a   1.000
_cell.length_b   1.000
_cell.length_c   1.000
_cell.angle_alpha   90.00
_cell.angle_beta   90.00
_cell.angle_gamma   90.00
#
_symmetry.space_group_name_H-M   'P 1'
#
loop_
_entity.id
_entity.type
_entity.pdbx_description
1 polymer ?
#
loop_
_entity_poly.entity_id
_entity_poly.type
_entity_poly.pdbx_seq_one_letter_code
_entity_poly.pdbx_strand_id
1 'polypeptide(L)'
;LLCSLIINVFVVAVFAHGLYNKTNYQIRKNCDTREGIINTTVFPYNNETAESDLYKGGIFLGCEFGIVSYYVWTVGIWAAGQSSTMTGTYAGQFVMEGFLRIRWTRWKRVLLTRSITILPALLLALRINGMRDLTGMNDLLNCVQMLQLPFALIPVVTFTSSAKVMLDFRNSRFLPSSYIYSVTPEHCIVELIALLSKGMF
;
A
#
# COMPACT_ATOMS: atom_id res chain seq x y z
N LEU A 1 -5.55 -10.10 12.33
CA LEU A 1 -6.41 -9.08 11.66
C LEU A 1 -6.69 -7.88 12.58
N LEU A 2 -7.20 -8.11 13.80
CA LEU A 2 -7.48 -7.04 14.78
C LEU A 2 -6.29 -6.11 15.07
N CYS A 3 -5.09 -6.65 15.33
CA CYS A 3 -3.92 -5.80 15.61
C CYS A 3 -3.58 -4.87 14.44
N SER A 4 -3.64 -5.36 13.20
CA SER A 4 -3.39 -4.54 11.99
C SER A 4 -4.45 -3.45 11.82
N LEU A 5 -5.72 -3.78 12.08
CA LEU A 5 -6.81 -2.82 12.06
C LEU A 5 -6.60 -1.71 13.09
N ILE A 6 -6.24 -2.06 14.33
CA ILE A 6 -5.97 -1.08 15.39
C ILE A 6 -4.80 -0.17 14.99
N ILE A 7 -3.70 -0.72 14.48
CA ILE A 7 -2.53 0.05 14.05
C ILE A 7 -2.90 1.01 12.92
N ASN A 8 -3.56 0.52 11.87
CA ASN A 8 -3.92 1.34 10.71
C ASN A 8 -4.89 2.47 11.08
N VAL A 9 -5.89 2.16 11.91
CA VAL A 9 -6.85 3.17 12.41
C VAL A 9 -6.12 4.23 13.24
N PHE A 10 -5.21 3.83 14.13
CA PHE A 10 -4.45 4.76 14.95
C PHE A 10 -3.56 5.66 14.11
N VAL A 11 -2.81 5.09 13.16
CA VAL A 11 -1.93 5.86 12.25
C VAL A 11 -2.74 6.87 11.44
N VAL A 12 -3.86 6.44 10.84
CA VAL A 12 -4.74 7.34 10.09
C VAL A 12 -5.32 8.42 10.99
N ALA A 13 -5.75 8.09 12.21
CA ALA A 13 -6.29 9.07 13.16
C ALA A 13 -5.25 10.13 13.57
N VAL A 14 -4.01 9.74 13.83
CA VAL A 14 -2.91 10.66 14.18
C VAL A 14 -2.62 11.62 13.03
N PHE A 15 -2.50 11.12 11.80
CA PHE A 15 -2.28 11.97 10.63
C PHE A 15 -3.48 12.84 10.29
N ALA A 16 -4.69 12.29 10.38
CA ALA A 16 -5.92 13.04 10.17
C ALA A 16 -5.99 14.22 11.15
N HIS A 17 -5.83 13.98 12.46
CA HIS A 17 -5.84 15.06 13.46
C HIS A 17 -4.69 16.06 13.26
N GLY A 18 -3.49 15.58 12.91
CA GLY A 18 -2.31 16.42 12.72
C GLY A 18 -2.36 17.33 11.49
N LEU A 19 -2.95 16.87 10.40
CA LEU A 19 -2.96 17.58 9.10
C LEU A 19 -4.31 18.20 8.75
N TYR A 20 -5.35 17.98 9.55
CA TYR A 20 -6.68 18.52 9.29
C TYR A 20 -6.66 20.06 9.25
N ASN A 21 -6.97 20.61 8.07
CA ASN A 21 -7.08 22.05 7.81
C ASN A 21 -5.80 22.85 8.16
N LYS A 22 -4.62 22.22 8.11
CA LYS A 22 -3.32 22.86 8.33
C LYS A 22 -2.68 23.30 7.01
N THR A 23 -2.16 24.53 6.98
CA THR A 23 -1.36 25.04 5.86
C THR A 23 0.12 24.74 6.07
N ASN A 24 0.89 24.68 4.97
CA ASN A 24 2.34 24.44 5.04
C ASN A 24 3.06 25.49 5.92
N TYR A 25 2.60 26.74 5.89
CA TYR A 25 3.10 27.80 6.78
C TYR A 25 2.98 27.44 8.28
N GLN A 26 1.83 26.91 8.70
CA GLN A 26 1.59 26.56 10.12
C GLN A 26 2.50 25.42 10.58
N ILE A 27 2.68 24.40 9.73
CA ILE A 27 3.56 23.27 10.00
C ILE A 27 5.02 23.75 10.05
N ARG A 28 5.42 24.60 9.10
CA ARG A 28 6.78 25.12 9.01
C ARG A 28 7.18 25.95 10.23
N LYS A 29 6.27 26.79 10.74
CA LYS A 29 6.50 27.55 11.98
C LYS A 29 6.78 26.65 13.19
N ASN A 30 6.07 25.53 13.31
CA ASN A 30 6.33 24.53 14.36
C ASN A 30 7.68 23.84 14.14
N CYS A 31 8.05 23.53 12.89
CA CYS A 31 9.36 22.95 12.57
C CYS A 31 10.51 23.89 12.95
N ASP A 32 10.42 25.18 12.63
CA ASP A 32 11.52 26.13 12.87
C ASP A 32 11.75 26.40 14.37
N THR A 33 10.76 26.09 15.21
CA THR A 33 10.87 26.22 16.68
C THR A 33 11.70 25.09 17.30
N ARG A 34 11.99 24.00 16.56
CA ARG A 34 12.72 22.83 17.07
C ARG A 34 14.02 22.61 16.31
N GLU A 35 15.13 22.51 17.04
CA GLU A 35 16.44 22.21 16.46
C GLU A 35 16.58 20.70 16.14
N GLY A 36 17.17 20.36 14.99
CA GLY A 36 17.56 18.98 14.64
C GLY A 36 16.76 18.28 13.53
N ILE A 37 15.85 18.98 12.83
CA ILE A 37 15.07 18.38 11.74
C ILE A 37 15.78 18.54 10.40
N ILE A 38 16.04 17.40 9.74
CA ILE A 38 16.69 17.32 8.43
C ILE A 38 15.67 17.72 7.34
N ASN A 39 16.05 18.65 6.46
CA ASN A 39 15.27 19.11 5.30
C ASN A 39 13.90 19.73 5.61
N THR A 40 13.88 20.84 6.36
CA THR A 40 12.68 21.65 6.57
C THR A 40 12.14 22.28 5.27
N THR A 41 12.96 22.39 4.23
CA THR A 41 12.63 22.95 2.90
C THR A 41 11.53 22.21 2.15
N VAL A 42 11.14 21.01 2.58
CA VAL A 42 10.06 20.20 2.00
C VAL A 42 8.69 20.85 2.20
N PHE A 43 8.52 21.63 3.27
CA PHE A 43 7.33 22.44 3.51
C PHE A 43 7.65 23.91 3.21
N PRO A 44 7.28 24.44 2.02
CA PRO A 44 7.52 25.84 1.69
C PRO A 44 6.62 26.78 2.51
N TYR A 45 7.01 28.05 2.64
CA TYR A 45 6.18 29.10 3.23
C TYR A 45 5.06 29.51 2.27
N ASN A 46 4.13 28.59 2.00
CA ASN A 46 2.90 28.87 1.27
C ASN A 46 1.67 28.60 2.14
N ASN A 47 0.54 29.17 1.73
CA ASN A 47 -0.74 29.01 2.42
C ASN A 47 -1.59 27.89 1.81
N GLU A 48 -0.96 27.02 1.01
CA GLU A 48 -1.61 25.84 0.44
C GLU A 48 -1.81 24.77 1.51
N THR A 49 -2.81 23.90 1.29
CA THR A 49 -3.05 22.75 2.16
C THR A 49 -1.87 21.80 2.10
N ALA A 50 -1.44 21.32 3.26
CA ALA A 50 -0.33 20.39 3.34
C ALA A 50 -0.71 19.04 2.74
N GLU A 51 0.00 18.63 1.69
CA GLU A 51 -0.16 17.30 1.10
C GLU A 51 0.59 16.26 1.94
N SER A 52 -0.04 15.11 2.15
CA SER A 52 0.45 14.05 3.02
C SER A 52 1.04 12.89 2.22
N ASP A 53 2.31 13.01 1.84
CA ASP A 53 3.09 11.91 1.27
C ASP A 53 3.80 11.12 2.37
N LEU A 54 4.19 9.86 2.09
CA LEU A 54 4.95 9.02 3.04
C LEU A 54 6.19 9.73 3.60
N TYR A 55 6.89 10.48 2.76
CA TYR A 55 8.08 11.27 3.13
C TYR A 55 7.72 12.52 3.92
N LYS A 56 6.74 13.31 3.45
CA LYS A 56 6.26 14.53 4.13
C LYS A 56 5.69 14.22 5.52
N GLY A 57 4.97 13.11 5.66
CA GLY A 57 4.38 12.64 6.93
C GLY A 57 5.43 12.34 8.00
N GLY A 58 6.59 11.79 7.62
CA GLY A 58 7.70 11.58 8.56
C GLY A 58 8.27 12.89 9.10
N ILE A 59 8.52 13.85 8.20
CA ILE A 59 9.02 15.20 8.58
C ILE A 59 8.00 15.91 9.48
N PHE A 60 6.71 15.82 9.14
CA PHE A 60 5.62 16.35 9.95
C PHE A 60 5.62 15.81 11.39
N LEU A 61 5.74 14.48 11.55
CA LEU A 61 5.84 13.85 12.87
C LEU A 61 7.08 14.34 13.65
N GLY A 62 8.19 14.55 12.95
CA GLY A 62 9.41 15.14 13.50
C GLY A 62 9.18 16.56 14.03
N CYS A 63 8.47 17.40 13.28
CA CYS A 63 8.18 18.78 13.66
C CYS A 63 7.20 18.89 14.83
N GLU A 64 6.16 18.06 14.87
CA GLU A 64 5.10 18.16 15.87
C GLU A 64 5.47 17.43 17.18
N PHE A 65 5.99 16.21 17.06
CA PHE A 65 6.25 15.33 18.21
C PHE A 65 7.74 15.24 18.58
N GLY A 66 8.65 15.59 17.67
CA GLY A 66 10.09 15.62 17.90
C GLY A 66 10.85 14.52 17.14
N ILE A 67 12.18 14.56 17.25
CA ILE A 67 13.09 13.71 16.46
C ILE A 67 12.90 12.21 16.72
N VAL A 68 12.49 11.83 17.94
CA VAL A 68 12.24 10.43 18.29
C VAL A 68 11.10 9.84 17.46
N SER A 69 10.01 10.59 17.26
CA SER A 69 8.87 10.16 16.45
C SER A 69 9.25 9.99 14.97
N TYR A 70 10.13 10.84 14.45
CA TYR A 70 10.68 10.69 13.11
C TYR A 70 11.44 9.35 12.97
N TYR A 71 12.33 9.03 13.91
CA TYR A 71 13.07 7.77 13.87
C TYR A 71 12.16 6.55 14.01
N VAL A 72 11.18 6.59 14.91
CA VAL A 72 10.20 5.49 15.07
C VAL A 72 9.41 5.27 13.78
N TRP A 73 8.99 6.35 13.10
CA TRP A 73 8.31 6.27 11.82
C TRP A 73 9.19 5.63 10.74
N THR A 74 10.43 6.09 10.60
CA THR A 74 11.38 5.55 9.61
C THR A 74 11.67 4.07 9.85
N VAL A 75 11.94 3.67 11.09
CA VAL A 75 12.16 2.26 11.45
C VAL A 75 10.89 1.43 11.22
N GLY A 76 9.72 1.98 11.51
CA GLY A 76 8.43 1.35 11.26
C GLY A 76 8.19 1.05 9.78
N ILE A 77 8.41 2.04 8.89
CA ILE A 77 8.31 1.84 7.44
C ILE A 77 9.31 0.78 6.96
N TRP A 78 10.54 0.84 7.47
CA TRP A 78 11.57 -0.13 7.11
C TRP A 78 11.18 -1.56 7.53
N ALA A 79 10.69 -1.73 8.76
CA ALA A 79 10.21 -3.02 9.26
C ALA A 79 8.98 -3.53 8.48
N ALA A 80 8.04 -2.64 8.10
CA ALA A 80 6.89 -2.99 7.28
C ALA A 80 7.32 -3.53 5.90
N GLY A 81 8.33 -2.93 5.29
CA GLY A 81 8.91 -3.40 4.03
C GLY A 81 9.50 -4.82 4.11
N GLN A 82 10.18 -5.14 5.22
CA GLN A 82 10.72 -6.49 5.45
C GLN A 82 9.62 -7.53 5.62
N SER A 83 8.60 -7.22 6.41
CA SER A 83 7.44 -8.11 6.65
C SER A 83 6.69 -8.44 5.35
N SER A 84 6.43 -7.42 4.52
CA SER A 84 5.78 -7.60 3.21
C SER A 84 6.60 -8.50 2.29
N THR A 85 7.93 -8.33 2.28
CA THR A 85 8.84 -9.17 1.47
C THR A 85 8.77 -10.64 1.89
N MET A 86 8.80 -10.92 3.19
CA MET A 86 8.70 -12.29 3.70
C MET A 86 7.37 -12.93 3.27
N THR A 87 6.25 -12.22 3.44
CA THR A 87 4.92 -12.71 3.06
C THR A 87 4.80 -12.96 1.55
N GLY A 88 5.32 -12.04 0.72
CA GLY A 88 5.34 -12.19 -0.73
C GLY A 88 6.15 -13.41 -1.19
N THR A 89 7.25 -13.73 -0.52
CA THR A 89 8.06 -14.90 -0.87
C THR A 89 7.35 -16.21 -0.53
N TYR A 90 6.60 -16.28 0.58
CA TYR A 90 5.81 -17.46 0.91
C TYR A 90 4.63 -17.63 -0.03
N ALA A 91 3.88 -16.56 -0.31
CA ALA A 91 2.78 -16.59 -1.27
C ALA A 91 3.25 -17.03 -2.67
N GLY A 92 4.36 -16.46 -3.14
CA GLY A 92 4.97 -16.86 -4.42
C GLY A 92 5.41 -18.32 -4.46
N GLN A 93 5.79 -18.92 -3.32
CA GLN A 93 6.10 -20.34 -3.25
C GLN A 93 4.91 -21.21 -3.60
N PHE A 94 3.78 -20.96 -2.94
CA PHE A 94 2.56 -21.74 -3.12
C PHE A 94 2.04 -21.62 -4.56
N VAL A 95 2.11 -20.42 -5.14
CA VAL A 95 1.72 -20.18 -6.53
C VAL A 95 2.65 -20.91 -7.51
N MET A 96 3.98 -20.81 -7.34
CA MET A 96 4.94 -21.47 -8.24
C MET A 96 4.88 -23.00 -8.15
N GLU A 97 4.78 -23.57 -6.94
CA GLU A 97 4.67 -25.02 -6.76
C GLU A 97 3.31 -25.57 -7.17
N GLY A 98 2.23 -24.80 -6.96
CA GLY A 98 0.88 -25.18 -7.32
C GLY A 98 0.61 -25.14 -8.83
N PHE A 99 0.88 -24.00 -9.47
CA PHE A 99 0.52 -23.78 -10.89
C PHE A 99 1.62 -24.19 -11.86
N LEU A 100 2.88 -23.84 -11.58
CA LEU A 100 4.00 -24.07 -12.50
C LEU A 100 4.74 -25.39 -12.23
N ARG A 101 4.52 -26.03 -11.06
CA ARG A 101 5.20 -27.26 -10.60
C ARG A 101 6.74 -27.20 -10.65
N ILE A 102 7.33 -26.00 -10.61
CA ILE A 102 8.79 -25.81 -10.64
C ILE A 102 9.29 -25.56 -9.21
N ARG A 103 10.21 -26.40 -8.72
CA ARG A 103 10.83 -26.25 -7.39
C ARG A 103 12.13 -25.46 -7.49
N TRP A 104 12.10 -24.20 -7.06
CA TRP A 104 13.27 -23.31 -7.01
C TRP A 104 13.79 -23.18 -5.57
N THR A 105 15.10 -22.99 -5.42
CA THR A 105 15.69 -22.67 -4.12
C THR A 105 15.26 -21.28 -3.64
N ARG A 106 15.01 -21.15 -2.33
CA ARG A 106 14.43 -19.95 -1.69
C ARG A 106 15.21 -18.66 -2.03
N TRP A 107 16.54 -18.70 -1.96
CA TRP A 107 17.41 -17.56 -2.26
C TRP A 107 17.30 -17.08 -3.72
N LYS A 108 17.26 -18.02 -4.68
CA LYS A 108 17.14 -17.67 -6.11
C LYS A 108 15.79 -17.01 -6.41
N ARG A 109 14.71 -17.52 -5.80
CA ARG A 109 13.36 -16.93 -5.93
C ARG A 109 13.33 -15.50 -5.39
N VAL A 110 13.88 -15.28 -4.20
CA VAL A 110 13.92 -13.95 -3.57
C VAL A 110 14.72 -12.96 -4.40
N LEU A 111 15.91 -13.35 -4.88
CA LEU A 111 16.74 -12.49 -5.71
C LEU A 111 16.04 -12.13 -7.02
N LEU A 112 15.42 -13.11 -7.69
CA LEU A 112 14.73 -12.85 -8.96
C LEU A 112 13.55 -11.88 -8.77
N THR A 113 12.67 -12.12 -7.79
CA THR A 113 11.52 -11.24 -7.58
C THR A 113 11.94 -9.86 -7.10
N ARG A 114 12.97 -9.74 -6.25
CA ARG A 114 13.52 -8.44 -5.83
C ARG A 114 14.16 -7.70 -7.00
N SER A 115 14.93 -8.37 -7.86
CA SER A 115 15.52 -7.73 -9.04
C SER A 115 14.46 -7.21 -10.00
N ILE A 116 13.40 -8.00 -10.26
CA ILE A 116 12.29 -7.57 -11.13
C ILE A 116 11.52 -6.40 -10.50
N THR A 117 11.32 -6.38 -9.18
CA THR A 117 10.65 -5.25 -8.51
C THR A 117 11.52 -3.98 -8.46
N ILE A 118 12.83 -4.11 -8.22
CA ILE A 118 13.74 -2.97 -8.04
C ILE A 118 14.11 -2.35 -9.40
N LEU A 119 14.25 -3.14 -10.46
CA LEU A 119 14.61 -2.67 -11.80
C LEU A 119 13.78 -1.47 -12.29
N PRO A 120 12.44 -1.54 -12.35
CA PRO A 120 11.63 -0.43 -12.86
C PRO A 120 11.71 0.80 -11.95
N ALA A 121 11.76 0.61 -10.63
CA ALA A 121 11.90 1.70 -9.67
C ALA A 121 13.26 2.42 -9.81
N LEU A 122 14.34 1.65 -9.96
CA LEU A 122 15.69 2.18 -10.14
C LEU A 122 15.82 2.91 -11.48
N LEU A 123 15.25 2.35 -12.54
CA LEU A 123 15.30 2.94 -13.87
C LEU A 123 14.51 4.25 -13.92
N LEU A 124 13.37 4.34 -13.23
CA LEU A 124 12.64 5.60 -13.05
C LEU A 124 13.48 6.64 -12.29
N ALA A 125 14.05 6.23 -11.15
CA ALA A 125 14.83 7.14 -10.29
C ALA A 125 16.08 7.71 -11.00
N LEU A 126 16.72 6.93 -11.88
CA LEU A 126 17.88 7.39 -12.65
C LEU A 126 17.52 8.24 -13.88
N ARG A 127 16.32 8.06 -14.44
CA ARG A 127 15.92 8.71 -15.70
C ARG A 127 15.13 10.00 -15.47
N ILE A 128 14.45 10.16 -14.35
CA ILE A 128 13.44 11.20 -14.15
C ILE A 128 13.66 11.91 -12.80
N ASN A 129 14.00 13.21 -12.86
CA ASN A 129 14.11 14.12 -11.70
C ASN A 129 12.75 14.67 -11.21
N GLY A 130 11.62 14.15 -11.69
CA GLY A 130 10.28 14.73 -11.51
C GLY A 130 9.26 13.81 -10.85
N MET A 131 8.50 14.34 -9.88
CA MET A 131 7.47 13.63 -9.11
C MET A 131 6.26 13.15 -9.94
N ARG A 132 6.05 13.66 -11.16
CA ARG A 132 4.84 13.39 -11.97
C ARG A 132 4.74 11.95 -12.48
N ASP A 133 5.86 11.29 -12.80
CA ASP A 133 5.84 9.92 -13.33
C ASP A 133 5.78 8.85 -12.23
N LEU A 134 6.18 9.19 -11.00
CA LEU A 134 6.04 8.31 -9.85
C LEU A 134 4.56 8.08 -9.50
N THR A 135 3.73 9.11 -9.64
CA THR A 135 2.27 9.02 -9.47
C THR A 135 1.65 8.10 -10.52
N GLY A 136 2.09 8.19 -11.78
CA GLY A 136 1.60 7.30 -12.85
C GLY A 136 1.95 5.83 -12.63
N MET A 137 3.15 5.53 -12.09
CA MET A 137 3.53 4.15 -11.75
C MET A 137 2.70 3.61 -10.57
N ASN A 138 2.45 4.42 -9.54
CA ASN A 138 1.61 4.04 -8.41
C ASN A 138 0.17 3.74 -8.88
N ASP A 139 -0.37 4.59 -9.74
CA ASP A 139 -1.68 4.39 -10.35
C ASP A 139 -1.76 3.09 -11.15
N LEU A 140 -0.76 2.80 -11.99
CA LEU A 140 -0.69 1.55 -12.74
C LEU A 140 -0.62 0.32 -11.81
N LEU A 141 0.15 0.40 -10.73
CA LEU A 141 0.24 -0.68 -9.74
C LEU A 141 -1.11 -0.91 -9.06
N ASN A 142 -1.82 0.16 -8.69
CA ASN A 142 -3.16 0.05 -8.11
C ASN A 142 -4.15 -0.58 -9.11
N CYS A 143 -4.14 -0.15 -10.38
CA CYS A 143 -4.98 -0.74 -11.42
C CYS A 143 -4.72 -2.24 -11.59
N VAL A 144 -3.45 -2.65 -11.67
CA VAL A 144 -3.07 -4.07 -11.79
C VAL A 144 -3.51 -4.87 -10.55
N GLN A 145 -3.41 -4.29 -9.36
CA GLN A 145 -3.85 -4.95 -8.13
C GLN A 145 -5.36 -5.19 -8.11
N MET A 146 -6.16 -4.23 -8.60
CA MET A 146 -7.61 -4.39 -8.72
C MET A 146 -7.98 -5.54 -9.66
N LEU A 147 -7.30 -5.65 -10.80
CA LEU A 147 -7.52 -6.74 -11.76
C LEU A 147 -7.16 -8.12 -11.17
N GLN A 148 -6.16 -8.22 -10.30
CA GLN A 148 -5.70 -9.50 -9.73
C GLN A 148 -6.63 -10.07 -8.65
N LEU A 149 -7.28 -9.20 -7.87
CA LEU A 149 -8.16 -9.60 -6.76
C LEU A 149 -9.29 -10.57 -7.17
N PRO A 150 -10.08 -10.34 -8.24
CA PRO A 150 -11.17 -11.26 -8.61
C PRO A 150 -10.64 -12.65 -9.00
N PHE A 151 -9.50 -12.76 -9.67
CA PHE A 151 -8.90 -14.05 -10.03
C PHE A 151 -8.46 -14.86 -8.82
N ALA A 152 -8.04 -14.20 -7.74
CA ALA A 152 -7.73 -14.88 -6.48
C ALA A 152 -9.01 -15.23 -5.68
N LEU A 153 -10.01 -14.34 -5.68
CA LEU A 153 -11.21 -14.49 -4.85
C LEU A 153 -12.17 -15.56 -5.38
N ILE A 154 -12.41 -15.63 -6.69
CA ILE A 154 -13.38 -16.57 -7.29
C ILE A 154 -13.06 -18.04 -6.94
N PRO A 155 -11.81 -18.53 -7.12
CA PRO A 155 -11.47 -19.90 -6.74
C PRO A 155 -11.59 -20.16 -5.23
N VAL A 156 -11.18 -19.20 -4.39
CA VAL A 156 -11.24 -19.33 -2.93
C VAL A 156 -12.68 -19.49 -2.46
N VAL A 157 -13.61 -18.65 -2.95
CA VAL A 157 -15.04 -18.76 -2.62
C VAL A 157 -15.63 -20.07 -3.14
N THR A 158 -15.24 -20.50 -4.34
CA THR A 158 -15.71 -21.75 -4.94
C THR A 158 -15.26 -22.97 -4.13
N PHE A 159 -14.00 -23.01 -3.70
CA PHE A 159 -13.47 -24.11 -2.89
C PHE A 159 -14.02 -24.13 -1.47
N THR A 160 -14.19 -22.96 -0.84
CA THR A 160 -14.77 -22.86 0.52
C THR A 160 -16.27 -23.15 0.57
N SER A 161 -16.99 -22.98 -0.55
CA SER A 161 -18.41 -23.36 -0.68
C SER A 161 -18.63 -24.83 -1.03
N SER A 162 -17.59 -25.54 -1.50
CA SER A 162 -17.69 -26.94 -1.92
C SER A 162 -17.67 -27.91 -0.73
N ALA A 163 -18.76 -28.67 -0.58
CA ALA A 163 -18.86 -29.73 0.42
C ALA A 163 -17.82 -30.85 0.23
N LYS A 164 -17.29 -31.03 -0.99
CA LYS A 164 -16.25 -32.04 -1.27
C LYS A 164 -14.89 -31.67 -0.70
N VAL A 165 -14.60 -30.38 -0.46
CA VAL A 165 -13.27 -29.91 -0.03
C VAL A 165 -13.29 -29.50 1.44
N MET A 166 -14.34 -28.80 1.90
CA MET A 166 -14.41 -28.25 3.25
C MET A 166 -15.20 -29.11 4.25
N LEU A 167 -15.83 -30.20 3.77
CA LEU A 167 -16.64 -31.14 4.56
C LEU A 167 -17.59 -30.40 5.52
N ASP A 168 -17.49 -30.64 6.82
CA ASP A 168 -18.38 -30.08 7.86
C ASP A 168 -18.08 -28.61 8.21
N PHE A 169 -16.95 -28.05 7.77
CA PHE A 169 -16.59 -26.63 7.97
C PHE A 169 -17.03 -25.74 6.81
N ARG A 170 -18.07 -26.14 6.08
CA ARG A 170 -18.58 -25.39 4.92
C ARG A 170 -19.15 -24.04 5.34
N ASN A 171 -18.89 -23.03 4.51
CA ASN A 171 -19.50 -21.73 4.67
C ASN A 171 -21.04 -21.77 4.50
N SER A 172 -21.78 -20.99 5.30
CA SER A 172 -23.25 -20.88 5.17
C SER A 172 -23.63 -20.43 3.75
N ARG A 173 -24.69 -21.03 3.18
CA ARG A 173 -25.15 -20.79 1.79
C ARG A 173 -25.41 -19.31 1.47
N PHE A 174 -25.61 -18.47 2.49
CA PHE A 174 -25.82 -17.02 2.38
C PHE A 174 -24.55 -16.24 2.06
N LEU A 175 -23.41 -16.59 2.65
CA LEU A 175 -22.16 -15.84 2.49
C LEU A 175 -21.61 -15.81 1.04
N PRO A 176 -21.59 -16.89 0.26
CA PRO A 176 -21.10 -16.83 -1.12
C PRO A 176 -22.04 -16.06 -2.05
N SER A 177 -23.37 -16.11 -1.81
CA SER A 177 -24.33 -15.38 -2.63
C SER A 177 -24.37 -13.88 -2.31
N SER A 178 -24.10 -13.45 -1.08
CA SER A 178 -23.99 -12.02 -0.77
C SER A 178 -22.66 -11.43 -1.27
N TYR A 179 -21.55 -12.18 -1.13
CA TYR A 179 -20.22 -11.73 -1.54
C TYR A 179 -20.00 -11.67 -3.06
N ILE A 180 -20.52 -12.65 -3.82
CA ILE A 180 -20.41 -12.62 -5.29
C ILE A 180 -21.21 -11.43 -5.84
N TYR A 181 -22.36 -11.11 -5.26
CA TYR A 181 -23.20 -9.99 -5.70
C TYR A 181 -22.74 -8.62 -5.20
N SER A 182 -21.95 -8.52 -4.13
CA SER A 182 -21.33 -7.26 -3.69
C SER A 182 -20.01 -6.98 -4.40
N VAL A 183 -19.24 -8.01 -4.75
CA VAL A 183 -17.92 -7.85 -5.40
C VAL A 183 -18.06 -7.65 -6.91
N THR A 184 -19.05 -8.24 -7.59
CA THR A 184 -19.12 -8.18 -9.06
C THR A 184 -19.66 -6.88 -9.67
N PRO A 185 -20.66 -6.18 -9.12
CA PRO A 185 -21.11 -4.90 -9.69
C PRO A 185 -20.35 -3.70 -9.10
N GLU A 186 -20.09 -3.63 -7.79
CA GLU A 186 -19.46 -2.43 -7.21
C GLU A 186 -17.97 -2.32 -7.50
N HIS A 187 -17.19 -3.42 -7.47
CA HIS A 187 -15.78 -3.33 -7.85
C HIS A 187 -15.62 -3.08 -9.35
N CYS A 188 -16.42 -3.73 -10.20
CA CYS A 188 -16.37 -3.52 -11.65
C CYS A 188 -16.85 -2.12 -12.07
N ILE A 189 -17.85 -1.54 -11.40
CA ILE A 189 -18.31 -0.15 -11.63
C ILE A 189 -17.27 0.86 -11.12
N VAL A 190 -16.65 0.65 -9.95
CA VAL A 190 -15.54 1.50 -9.49
C VAL A 190 -14.34 1.40 -10.44
N GLU A 191 -14.08 0.22 -11.01
CA GLU A 191 -13.03 -0.02 -12.02
C GLU A 191 -13.35 0.71 -13.34
N LEU A 192 -14.60 0.69 -13.80
CA LEU A 192 -15.07 1.42 -14.99
C LEU A 192 -15.08 2.94 -14.76
N ILE A 193 -15.49 3.40 -13.58
CA ILE A 193 -15.50 4.82 -13.18
C ILE A 193 -14.07 5.34 -13.00
N ALA A 194 -13.14 4.54 -12.45
CA ALA A 194 -11.73 4.90 -12.36
C ALA A 194 -11.06 4.98 -13.74
N LEU A 195 -11.44 4.09 -14.67
CA LEU A 195 -11.00 4.15 -16.07
C LEU A 195 -11.58 5.36 -16.82
N LEU A 196 -12.86 5.71 -16.60
CA LEU A 196 -13.52 6.87 -17.20
C LEU A 196 -13.08 8.21 -16.59
N SER A 197 -12.83 8.27 -15.28
CA SER A 197 -12.42 9.49 -14.56
C SER A 197 -10.97 9.89 -14.82
N LYS A 198 -10.11 8.99 -15.30
CA LYS A 198 -8.70 9.28 -15.63
C LYS A 198 -8.44 9.62 -17.09
N GLY A 199 -9.49 9.85 -17.90
CA GLY A 199 -9.34 10.40 -19.24
C GLY A 199 -8.46 9.55 -20.15
N MET A 200 -8.59 8.22 -20.08
CA MET A 200 -7.98 7.32 -21.06
C MET A 200 -8.94 7.13 -22.25
N PHE A 201 -9.30 8.27 -22.86
CA PHE A 201 -9.74 8.51 -24.24
C PHE A 201 -9.54 9.99 -24.55
#